data_AF-A0A1F9SDN5-F1
#
_entry.id   AF-A0A1F9SDN5-F1
#
_cell.length_a   1.000
_cell.length_b   1.000
_cell.length_c   1.000
_cell.angle_alpha   90.00
_cell.angle_beta   90.00
_cell.angle_gamma   90.00
#
_symmetry.space_group_name_H-M   'P 1'
#
loop_
_entity.id
_entity.type
_entity.pdbx_description
1 polymer ?
#
loop_
_entity_poly.entity_id
_entity_poly.type
_entity_poly.pdbx_seq_one_letter_code
_entity_poly.pdbx_strand_id
1 'polypeptide(L)'
;MKCLIYRNKAAVMKKIAARLGRGRSDGEKARLAARLGEEADSLIACADYDSASQDCKNCRAIASRRKRTMWGILKSIKTGQVILPGTKGRM
;
A
#
# COMPACT_ATOMS: atom_id res chain seq x y z
N MET A 1 10.17 13.66 11.00
CA MET A 1 10.76 12.69 10.07
C MET A 1 11.71 13.34 9.08
N LYS A 2 13.01 13.39 9.42
CA LYS A 2 14.05 13.96 8.56
C LYS A 2 14.81 12.93 7.70
N CYS A 3 14.62 11.63 7.98
CA CYS A 3 15.28 10.54 7.27
C CYS A 3 15.04 10.57 5.74
N LEU A 4 16.11 10.63 4.95
CA LEU A 4 16.05 10.66 3.49
C LEU A 4 15.49 9.36 2.90
N ILE A 5 15.80 8.21 3.49
CA ILE A 5 15.25 6.90 3.08
C ILE A 5 13.72 6.95 3.14
N TYR A 6 13.17 7.43 4.27
CA TYR A 6 11.73 7.61 4.40
C TYR A 6 11.17 8.60 3.38
N ARG A 7 11.78 9.78 3.19
CA ARG A 7 11.24 10.80 2.27
C ARG A 7 11.15 10.27 0.84
N ASN A 8 12.18 9.57 0.37
CA ASN A 8 12.22 8.99 -0.97
C ASN A 8 11.12 7.92 -1.13
N LYS A 9 11.06 6.97 -0.19
CA LYS A 9 10.07 5.89 -0.20
C LYS A 9 8.64 6.41 -0.04
N ALA A 10 8.42 7.40 0.83
CA ALA A 10 7.11 8.02 1.04
C ALA A 10 6.60 8.74 -0.21
N ALA A 11 7.48 9.39 -0.99
CA ALA A 11 7.10 9.99 -2.27
C ALA A 11 6.65 8.93 -3.28
N VAL A 12 7.35 7.79 -3.36
CA VAL A 12 6.95 6.65 -4.21
C VAL A 12 5.61 6.08 -3.75
N MET A 13 5.45 5.79 -2.46
CA MET A 13 4.18 5.29 -1.90
C MET A 13 3.02 6.25 -2.15
N LYS A 14 3.23 7.56 -2.03
CA LYS A 14 2.20 8.57 -2.30
C LYS A 14 1.78 8.54 -3.77
N LYS A 15 2.72 8.41 -4.71
CA LYS A 15 2.42 8.25 -6.14
C LYS A 15 1.62 6.97 -6.41
N ILE A 16 1.99 5.85 -5.78
CA ILE A 16 1.26 4.58 -5.90
C ILE A 16 -0.16 4.70 -5.33
N ALA A 17 -0.33 5.31 -4.15
CA ALA A 17 -1.63 5.51 -3.53
C ALA A 17 -2.54 6.43 -4.37
N ALA A 18 -2.01 7.52 -4.92
CA ALA A 18 -2.76 8.39 -5.82
C ALA A 18 -3.20 7.65 -7.09
N ARG A 19 -2.35 6.74 -7.58
CA ARG A 19 -2.66 5.87 -8.71
C ARG A 19 -3.74 4.84 -8.38
N LEU A 20 -3.81 4.32 -7.15
CA LEU A 20 -4.84 3.37 -6.73
C LEU A 20 -6.25 3.98 -6.70
N GLY A 21 -6.38 5.27 -6.41
CA GLY A 21 -7.67 5.98 -6.32
C GLY A 21 -8.32 6.36 -7.66
N ARG A 22 -7.69 6.11 -8.81
CA ARG A 22 -8.22 6.51 -10.13
C ARG A 22 -8.72 5.29 -10.90
N GLY A 23 -10.04 5.04 -10.92
CA GLY A 23 -10.78 4.13 -11.82
C GLY A 23 -9.99 3.08 -12.62
N ARG A 24 -9.23 2.20 -11.95
CA ARG A 24 -8.35 1.20 -12.59
C ARG A 24 -8.98 -0.19 -12.58
N SER A 25 -8.50 -1.03 -13.50
CA SER A 25 -8.77 -2.47 -13.48
C SER A 25 -8.26 -3.13 -12.20
N ASP A 26 -8.86 -4.25 -11.82
CA ASP A 26 -8.46 -4.99 -10.63
C ASP A 26 -7.04 -5.56 -10.73
N GLY A 27 -6.62 -5.99 -11.92
CA GLY A 27 -5.24 -6.43 -12.17
C GLY A 27 -4.22 -5.31 -11.95
N GLU A 28 -4.51 -4.09 -12.40
CA GLU A 28 -3.64 -2.94 -12.15
C GLU A 28 -3.64 -2.53 -10.68
N LYS A 29 -4.80 -2.55 -10.01
CA LYS A 29 -4.89 -2.28 -8.56
C LYS A 29 -4.08 -3.31 -7.77
N ALA A 30 -4.13 -4.58 -8.14
CA ALA A 30 -3.37 -5.64 -7.47
C ALA A 30 -1.86 -5.41 -7.61
N ARG A 31 -1.37 -5.12 -8.82
CA ARG A 31 0.04 -4.80 -9.07
C ARG A 31 0.51 -3.57 -8.29
N LEU A 32 -0.31 -2.52 -8.25
CA LEU A 32 0.00 -1.29 -7.50
C LEU A 32 -0.03 -1.52 -5.99
N ALA A 33 -0.98 -2.31 -5.50
CA ALA A 33 -1.05 -2.69 -4.10
C ALA A 33 0.19 -3.51 -3.72
N ALA A 34 0.57 -4.52 -4.51
CA ALA A 34 1.79 -5.31 -4.27
C ALA A 34 3.03 -4.41 -4.17
N ARG A 35 3.21 -3.48 -5.12
CA ARG A 35 4.31 -2.52 -5.08
C ARG A 35 4.26 -1.58 -3.87
N LEU A 36 3.08 -1.15 -3.43
CA LEU A 36 2.92 -0.39 -2.18
C LEU A 36 3.40 -1.21 -0.97
N GLY A 37 3.13 -2.51 -0.98
CA GLY A 37 3.58 -3.47 0.03
C GLY A 37 5.10 -3.61 0.09
N GLU A 38 5.75 -3.81 -1.05
CA GLU A 38 7.21 -3.95 -1.15
C GLU A 38 7.95 -2.71 -0.63
N GLU A 39 7.51 -1.52 -1.04
CA GLU A 39 8.08 -0.27 -0.55
C GLU A 39 7.88 -0.13 0.96
N ALA A 40 6.70 -0.52 1.48
CA ALA A 40 6.42 -0.50 2.91
C ALA A 40 7.31 -1.48 3.68
N ASP A 41 7.52 -2.68 3.15
CA ASP A 41 8.41 -3.67 3.76
C ASP A 41 9.85 -3.21 3.79
N SER A 42 10.32 -2.52 2.75
CA SER A 42 11.68 -1.94 2.76
C SER A 42 11.89 -0.93 3.91
N LEU A 43 10.85 -0.20 4.30
CA LEU A 43 10.91 0.72 5.44
C LEU A 43 10.76 0.01 6.79
N ILE A 44 9.97 -1.06 6.85
CA ILE A 44 9.80 -1.86 8.07
C ILE A 44 11.10 -2.60 8.39
N ALA A 45 11.75 -3.15 7.37
CA ALA A 45 13.01 -3.89 7.44
C ALA A 45 14.26 -3.00 7.28
N CYS A 46 14.12 -1.68 7.45
CA CYS A 46 15.23 -0.73 7.33
C CYS A 46 16.38 -1.12 8.27
N ALA A 47 17.57 -1.37 7.72
CA ALA A 47 18.75 -1.77 8.48
C ALA A 47 19.19 -0.69 9.48
N ASP A 48 19.04 0.58 9.10
CA ASP A 48 19.37 1.74 9.94
C ASP A 48 18.28 2.07 10.97
N TYR A 49 17.38 1.12 11.27
CA TYR A 49 16.33 1.36 12.25
C TYR A 49 16.91 1.49 13.65
N ASP A 50 16.68 2.66 14.25
CA ASP A 50 17.00 2.94 15.63
C ASP A 50 15.74 2.89 16.51
N SER A 51 15.73 1.98 17.50
CA SER A 51 14.63 1.85 18.46
C SER A 51 14.56 2.97 19.49
N ALA A 52 15.62 3.77 19.67
CA ALA A 52 15.59 4.95 20.55
C ALA A 52 14.93 6.15 19.83
N SER A 53 15.13 6.27 18.51
CA SER A 53 14.59 7.37 17.70
C SER A 53 13.07 7.31 17.51
N GLN A 54 12.38 8.39 17.92
CA GLN A 54 10.94 8.58 17.65
C GLN A 54 10.65 8.71 16.15
N ASP A 55 11.57 9.30 15.38
CA ASP A 55 11.43 9.38 13.92
C ASP A 55 11.43 7.97 13.30
N CYS A 56 12.33 7.07 13.73
CA CYS A 56 12.35 5.69 13.25
C CYS A 56 11.08 4.92 13.63
N LYS A 57 10.58 5.09 14.86
CA LYS A 57 9.29 4.51 15.29
C LYS A 57 8.13 4.99 14.42
N ASN A 58 8.05 6.29 14.18
CA ASN A 58 7.03 6.89 13.33
C ASN A 58 7.12 6.39 11.88
N CYS A 59 8.33 6.25 11.33
CA CYS A 59 8.57 5.66 10.03
C CYS A 59 7.98 4.26 9.93
N ARG A 60 8.35 3.37 10.86
CA ARG A 60 7.89 1.97 10.89
C ARG A 60 6.38 1.88 11.11
N ALA A 61 5.79 2.75 11.92
CA ALA A 61 4.34 2.81 12.14
C ALA A 61 3.58 3.20 10.87
N ILE A 62 4.05 4.23 10.15
CA ILE A 62 3.45 4.66 8.88
C ILE A 62 3.61 3.57 7.82
N ALA A 63 4.79 2.97 7.68
CA ALA A 63 5.05 1.89 6.74
C ALA A 63 4.13 0.69 7.02
N SER A 64 4.01 0.28 8.28
CA SER A 64 3.08 -0.79 8.71
C SER A 64 1.62 -0.47 8.35
N ARG A 65 1.19 0.79 8.53
CA ARG A 65 -0.16 1.21 8.11
C ARG A 65 -0.36 1.07 6.60
N ARG A 66 0.63 1.46 5.79
CA ARG A 66 0.58 1.32 4.32
C ARG A 66 0.56 -0.15 3.88
N LYS A 67 1.34 -1.02 4.53
CA LYS A 67 1.28 -2.46 4.30
C LYS A 67 -0.11 -3.03 4.58
N ARG A 68 -0.75 -2.63 5.69
CA ARG A 68 -2.14 -3.03 5.99
C ARG A 68 -3.13 -2.53 4.94
N THR A 69 -2.96 -1.30 4.43
CA THR A 69 -3.79 -0.80 3.32
C THR A 69 -3.63 -1.66 2.06
N MET A 70 -2.40 -2.05 1.71
CA MET A 70 -2.14 -2.98 0.60
C MET A 70 -2.91 -4.30 0.79
N TRP A 71 -2.83 -4.90 1.98
CA TRP A 71 -3.55 -6.14 2.28
C TRP A 71 -5.07 -5.97 2.15
N GLY A 72 -5.61 -4.84 2.64
CA GLY A 72 -7.03 -4.51 2.50
C GLY A 72 -7.45 -4.46 1.03
N ILE A 73 -6.67 -3.78 0.17
CA ILE A 73 -6.95 -3.67 -1.26
C ILE A 73 -6.89 -5.03 -1.94
N LEU A 74 -5.84 -5.82 -1.70
CA LEU A 74 -5.70 -7.16 -2.28
C LEU A 74 -6.84 -8.08 -1.85
N LYS A 75 -7.25 -8.01 -0.58
CA LYS A 75 -8.41 -8.76 -0.07
C LYS A 75 -9.70 -8.32 -0.76
N SER A 76 -9.93 -7.02 -0.89
CA SER A 76 -11.12 -6.48 -1.58
C SER A 76 -11.19 -6.88 -3.05
N ILE A 77 -10.06 -6.89 -3.76
CA ILE A 77 -10.00 -7.38 -5.16
C ILE A 77 -10.35 -8.87 -5.22
N LYS A 78 -9.77 -9.68 -4.32
CA LYS A 78 -10.06 -11.12 -4.24
C LYS A 78 -11.53 -11.38 -3.90
N THR A 79 -12.13 -10.61 -3.01
CA THR A 79 -13.55 -10.70 -2.66
C THR A 79 -14.45 -10.19 -3.79
N GLY A 80 -14.05 -9.14 -4.51
CA GLY A 80 -14.74 -8.64 -5.70
C GLY A 80 -14.81 -9.66 -6.84
N GLN A 81 -13.80 -10.52 -6.98
CA GLN A 81 -13.86 -11.68 -7.89
C GLN A 81 -14.83 -12.77 -7.42
N VAL A 82 -15.11 -12.87 -6.13
CA VAL A 82 -16.00 -13.89 -5.55
C VAL A 82 -17.47 -13.44 -5.52
N ILE A 83 -17.75 -12.13 -5.62
CA ILE A 83 -19.10 -11.58 -5.72
C ILE A 83 -19.41 -11.23 -7.18
N LEU A 84 -19.63 -12.25 -8.00
CA LEU A 84 -20.51 -12.16 -9.17
C LEU A 84 -21.63 -13.20 -9.02
N PRO A 85 -22.61 -13.04 -8.11
CA PRO A 85 -23.93 -13.56 -8.38
C PRO A 85 -24.54 -12.62 -9.43
N GLY A 86 -24.62 -13.10 -10.67
CA GLY A 86 -25.17 -12.31 -11.77
C GLY A 86 -26.54 -11.74 -11.43
N THR A 87 -26.76 -10.47 -11.72
CA THR A 87 -28.10 -9.93 -11.92
C THR A 87 -28.10 -8.98 -13.11
N LYS A 88 -28.53 -9.57 -14.23
CA LYS A 88 -29.36 -9.01 -15.30
C LYS A 88 -29.22 -7.51 -15.58
N GLY A 89 -28.68 -7.23 -16.77
CA GLY A 89 -29.16 -6.10 -17.55
C GLY A 89 -30.67 -6.18 -17.68
N ARG A 90 -31.34 -5.02 -17.54
CA ARG A 90 -32.66 -4.81 -18.09
C ARG A 90 -32.65 -3.44 -18.74
N MET A 91 -33.07 -3.48 -20.00
CA MET A 91 -33.29 -2.41 -20.96
C MET A 91 -34.14 -1.28 -20.39
#